data_AF-A0A531KY27-F1
#
_entry.id   AF-A0A531KY27-F1
#
_cell.length_a   1.000
_cell.length_b   1.000
_cell.length_c   1.000
_cell.angle_alpha   90.00
_cell.angle_beta   90.00
_cell.angle_gamma   90.00
#
_symmetry.space_group_name_H-M   'P 1'
#
loop_
_entity.id
_entity.type
_entity.pdbx_description
1 polymer ?
#
loop_
_entity_poly.entity_id
_entity_poly.type
_entity_poly.pdbx_seq_one_letter_code
_entity_poly.pdbx_strand_id
1 'polypeptide(L)' 'MNQASDQARPTPRAGIMEIEAYVPGKSTAPAGVVKVHKLSSNENPLGPSPKAIEAARDVAAKLDIYPDGTARR' A
#
# COMPACT_ATOMS: atom_id res chain seq x y z
N MET A 1 3.73 -33.45 35.81
CA MET A 1 3.47 -32.61 34.62
C MET A 1 4.79 -31.99 34.18
N ASN A 2 5.43 -32.55 33.15
CA ASN A 2 6.65 -31.98 32.58
C ASN A 2 6.29 -30.66 31.89
N GLN A 3 6.89 -29.55 32.34
CA GLN A 3 6.85 -28.28 31.61
C GLN A 3 7.62 -28.46 30.31
N ALA A 4 6.92 -28.42 29.19
CA ALA A 4 7.56 -28.33 27.88
C ALA A 4 8.31 -27.00 27.81
N SER A 5 9.61 -27.06 27.49
CA SER A 5 10.44 -25.90 27.18
C SER A 5 9.78 -25.09 26.06
N ASP A 6 9.30 -23.90 26.40
CA ASP A 6 8.76 -22.91 25.48
C ASP A 6 9.82 -22.61 24.42
N GLN A 7 9.63 -23.12 23.20
CA GLN A 7 10.54 -22.85 22.09
C GLN A 7 10.53 -21.34 21.86
N ALA A 8 11.66 -20.69 22.13
CA ALA A 8 11.81 -19.24 22.06
C ALA A 8 11.29 -18.72 20.71
N ARG A 9 10.11 -18.08 20.75
CA ARG A 9 9.51 -17.47 19.58
C ARG A 9 10.42 -16.33 19.11
N PRO A 10 10.53 -16.06 17.81
CA PRO A 10 11.31 -14.93 17.32
C PRO A 10 10.86 -13.63 18.00
N THR A 11 11.80 -12.94 18.65
CA THR A 11 11.56 -11.63 19.24
C THR A 11 11.86 -10.53 18.22
N PRO A 12 11.02 -9.50 18.08
CA PRO A 12 11.32 -8.34 17.23
C PRO A 12 12.64 -7.66 17.64
N ARG A 13 13.32 -7.00 16.69
CA ARG A 13 14.46 -6.13 17.02
C ARG A 13 13.98 -4.99 17.92
N ALA A 14 14.75 -4.64 18.95
CA ALA A 14 14.35 -3.66 19.97
C ALA A 14 13.83 -2.34 19.36
N GLY A 15 14.55 -1.78 18.39
CA GLY A 15 14.16 -0.53 17.73
C GLY A 15 12.83 -0.56 16.98
N ILE A 16 12.27 -1.73 16.63
CA ILE A 16 10.92 -1.80 16.02
C ILE A 16 9.84 -1.31 16.99
N MET A 17 10.04 -1.58 18.29
CA MET A 17 9.09 -1.17 19.33
C MET A 17 9.18 0.34 19.63
N GLU A 18 10.22 1.01 19.15
CA GLU A 18 10.47 2.44 19.33
C GLU A 18 9.92 3.29 18.17
N ILE A 19 9.52 2.67 17.05
CA ILE A 19 8.99 3.38 15.88
C ILE A 19 7.54 3.75 16.14
N GLU A 20 7.25 5.05 16.14
CA GLU A 20 5.87 5.53 16.10
C GLU A 20 5.21 5.12 14.79
N ALA A 21 3.99 4.58 14.88
CA ALA A 21 3.23 4.20 13.70
C ALA A 21 2.94 5.45 12.84
N TYR A 22 3.13 5.32 11.53
CA TYR A 22 2.78 6.39 10.59
C TYR A 22 1.29 6.74 10.70
N VAL A 23 1.00 8.02 10.93
CA VAL A 23 -0.37 8.55 10.96
C VAL A 23 -0.65 9.22 9.61
N PRO A 24 -1.52 8.65 8.76
CA PRO A 24 -1.90 9.29 7.51
C PRO A 24 -2.67 10.59 7.75
N GLY A 25 -2.49 11.57 6.89
CA GLY A 25 -3.29 12.79 6.89
C GLY A 25 -4.78 12.50 6.64
N LYS A 26 -5.65 13.44 7.00
CA LYS A 26 -7.11 13.30 6.81
C LYS A 26 -7.44 13.03 5.33
N SER A 27 -8.08 11.89 5.09
CA SER A 27 -8.32 11.38 3.74
C SER A 27 -9.80 11.30 3.34
N THR A 28 -10.72 11.46 4.29
CA THR A 28 -12.17 11.33 4.09
C THR A 28 -12.92 12.64 4.33
N ALA A 29 -14.04 12.81 3.61
CA ALA A 29 -15.00 13.88 3.86
C ALA A 29 -16.04 13.44 4.91
N PRO A 30 -16.61 14.39 5.69
CA PRO A 30 -17.76 14.10 6.56
C PRO A 30 -18.95 13.50 5.80
N ALA A 31 -19.78 12.73 6.50
CA ALA A 31 -21.01 12.19 5.92
C ALA A 31 -21.94 13.32 5.42
N GLY A 32 -22.64 13.08 4.31
CA GLY A 32 -23.57 14.04 3.72
C GLY A 32 -22.95 15.07 2.77
N VAL A 33 -21.62 15.07 2.59
CA VAL A 33 -20.96 15.91 1.59
C VAL A 33 -21.21 15.35 0.18
N VAL A 34 -22.00 16.06 -0.62
CA VAL A 34 -22.36 15.65 -1.99
C VAL A 34 -21.20 15.79 -2.97
N LYS A 35 -20.35 16.80 -2.77
CA LYS A 35 -19.21 17.08 -3.66
C LYS A 35 -17.91 17.16 -2.87
N VAL A 36 -16.95 16.31 -3.21
CA VAL A 36 -15.63 16.25 -2.57
C VAL A 36 -14.58 16.79 -3.53
N HIS A 37 -13.81 17.77 -3.08
CA HIS A 37 -12.59 18.23 -3.74
C HIS A 37 -11.38 17.70 -2.96
N LYS A 38 -10.70 16.69 -3.50
CA LYS A 38 -9.55 16.05 -2.87
C LYS A 38 -8.27 16.81 -3.21
N LEU A 39 -7.67 17.45 -2.21
CA LEU A 39 -6.43 18.24 -2.34
C LEU A 39 -5.39 17.91 -1.25
N SER A 40 -5.57 16.79 -0.52
CA SER A 40 -4.76 16.46 0.66
C SER A 40 -3.64 15.42 0.44
N SER A 41 -3.37 15.04 -0.82
CA SER A 41 -2.44 13.93 -1.13
C SER A 41 -1.53 14.18 -2.35
N ASN A 42 -1.43 15.42 -2.83
CA ASN A 42 -0.59 15.81 -3.98
C ASN A 42 -0.84 15.00 -5.27
N GLU A 43 -2.09 14.58 -5.48
CA GLU A 43 -2.48 13.81 -6.66
C GLU A 43 -2.46 14.69 -7.93
N ASN A 44 -2.22 14.08 -9.10
CA ASN A 44 -2.32 14.78 -10.38
C ASN A 44 -3.80 14.97 -10.76
N PRO A 45 -4.31 16.21 -10.91
CA PRO A 45 -5.71 16.46 -11.20
C PRO A 45 -6.13 16.08 -12.64
N LEU A 46 -5.18 15.87 -13.54
CA LEU A 46 -5.45 15.53 -14.94
C LEU A 46 -5.72 14.03 -15.17
N GLY A 47 -5.48 13.20 -14.15
CA GLY A 47 -5.51 11.75 -14.29
C GLY A 47 -4.31 11.19 -15.09
N PRO A 48 -4.30 9.86 -15.32
CA PRO A 48 -3.22 9.21 -16.04
C PRO A 48 -3.34 9.44 -17.57
N SER A 49 -2.20 9.29 -18.27
CA SER A 49 -2.17 9.29 -19.74
C SER A 49 -3.07 8.19 -20.33
N PRO A 50 -3.80 8.44 -21.45
CA PRO A 50 -4.58 7.41 -22.12
C PRO A 50 -3.77 6.15 -22.47
N LYS A 51 -2.50 6.31 -22.87
CA LYS A 51 -1.58 5.19 -23.15
C LYS A 51 -1.29 4.35 -21.92
N ALA A 52 -1.23 4.96 -20.74
CA ALA A 52 -1.02 4.24 -19.48
C ALA A 52 -2.26 3.44 -19.07
N ILE A 53 -3.46 3.98 -19.32
CA ILE A 53 -4.73 3.28 -19.09
C ILE A 53 -4.83 2.04 -19.99
N GLU A 54 -4.51 2.18 -21.28
CA GLU A 54 -4.51 1.07 -22.24
C GLU A 54 -3.53 -0.03 -21.81
N ALA A 55 -2.27 0.32 -21.55
CA ALA A 55 -1.27 -0.65 -21.09
C ALA A 55 -1.68 -1.36 -19.79
N ALA A 56 -2.28 -0.64 -18.83
CA ALA A 56 -2.77 -1.24 -17.60
C ALA A 56 -3.92 -2.25 -17.84
N ARG A 57 -4.82 -1.95 -18.78
CA ARG A 57 -5.91 -2.88 -19.16
C ARG A 57 -5.36 -4.15 -19.81
N ASP A 58 -4.35 -4.02 -20.67
CA ASP A 58 -3.74 -5.18 -21.34
C ASP A 58 -3.01 -6.10 -20.35
N VAL A 59 -2.33 -5.52 -19.36
CA VAL A 59 -1.61 -6.26 -18.31
C VAL A 59 -2.57 -6.94 -17.33
N ALA A 60 -3.78 -6.39 -17.12
CA ALA A 60 -4.75 -6.94 -16.17
C ALA A 60 -5.12 -8.41 -16.44
N ALA A 61 -5.01 -8.88 -17.69
CA ALA A 61 -5.25 -10.27 -18.06
C ALA A 61 -4.12 -11.25 -17.68
N LYS A 62 -2.98 -10.77 -17.16
CA LYS A 62 -1.75 -11.55 -16.90
C LYS A 62 -1.20 -11.34 -15.48
N LEU A 63 -2.07 -10.97 -14.53
CA LEU A 63 -1.67 -10.63 -13.15
C LEU A 63 -1.15 -11.83 -12.35
N ASP A 64 -1.35 -13.06 -12.83
CA ASP A 64 -0.80 -14.29 -12.27
C ASP A 64 0.71 -14.43 -12.50
N ILE A 65 1.25 -13.75 -13.53
CA ILE A 65 2.66 -13.79 -13.88
C ILE A 65 3.39 -12.70 -13.10
N TYR A 66 4.42 -13.10 -12.34
CA TYR A 66 5.32 -12.15 -11.68
C TYR A 66 5.94 -11.16 -12.69
N PRO A 67 6.10 -9.88 -12.32
CA PRO A 67 6.80 -8.91 -13.17
C PRO A 67 8.29 -9.28 -13.33
N ASP A 68 8.96 -8.72 -14.33
CA ASP A 68 10.42 -8.86 -14.46
C ASP A 68 11.11 -8.31 -13.20
N GLY A 69 11.78 -9.20 -12.46
CA GLY A 69 12.48 -8.86 -11.23
C GLY A 69 13.69 -7.96 -11.42
N THR A 70 14.23 -7.85 -12.64
CA THR A 70 15.34 -6.93 -12.92
C THR A 70 14.90 -5.51 -13.27
N ALA A 71 13.59 -5.30 -13.45
CA ALA A 71 13.00 -4.05 -13.94
C ALA A 71 13.68 -3.53 -15.22
N ARG A 72 14.20 -4.42 -16.06
CA ARG A 72 14.79 -4.05 -17.35
C ARG A 72 13.70 -4.11 -18.41
N ARG A 73 13.85 -3.25 -19.42
CA ARG A 73 12.92 -3.20 -20.55
C ARG A 73 13.13 -4.36 -21.50
#